data_AF-A0A1G7H3H6-F1
#
_entry.id   AF-A0A1G7H3H6-F1
#
_cell.length_a   1.000
_cell.length_b   1.000
_cell.length_c   1.000
_cell.angle_alpha   90.00
_cell.angle_beta   90.00
_cell.angle_gamma   90.00
#
_symmetry.space_group_name_H-M   'P 1'
#
loop_
_entity.id
_entity.type
_entity.pdbx_description
1 polymer ?
#
loop_
_entity_poly.entity_id
_entity_poly.type
_entity_poly.pdbx_seq_one_letter_code
_entity_poly.pdbx_strand_id
1 'polypeptide(L)' 'MLSLNSDRYLEYQTAVPWGGGVLNPCNIRWSAAEILYSLDDSGSALLLVDETFRSLVDRPGLQSRTGARHA' A
#
# COMPACT_ATOMS: atom_id res chain seq x y z
N MET A 1 -0.53 -2.89 1.89
CA MET A 1 -0.29 -3.37 0.51
C MET A 1 -1.52 -3.05 -0.34
N LEU A 2 -1.31 -2.58 -1.57
CA LEU A 2 -2.35 -2.38 -2.57
C LEU A 2 -2.18 -3.45 -3.66
N SER A 3 -2.95 -4.52 -3.58
CA SER A 3 -2.89 -5.65 -4.50
C SER A 3 -4.21 -6.40 -4.57
N LEU A 4 -4.33 -7.29 -5.55
CA LEU A 4 -5.35 -8.35 -5.51
C LEU A 4 -4.97 -9.39 -4.43
N ASN A 5 -5.92 -10.27 -4.12
CA ASN A 5 -5.63 -11.43 -3.28
C ASN A 5 -4.58 -12.32 -3.96
N SER A 6 -3.53 -12.68 -3.22
CA SER A 6 -2.43 -13.51 -3.69
C SER A 6 -1.73 -14.20 -2.52
N ASP A 7 -0.87 -15.15 -2.84
CA ASP A 7 0.12 -15.73 -1.92
C ASP A 7 1.01 -14.65 -1.30
N ARG A 8 1.49 -13.69 -2.10
CA ARG A 8 2.26 -12.53 -1.61
C ARG A 8 1.46 -11.67 -0.62
N TYR A 9 0.14 -11.54 -0.80
CA TYR A 9 -0.70 -10.82 0.15
C TYR A 9 -0.81 -11.55 1.49
N LEU A 10 -0.82 -12.89 1.49
CA LEU A 10 -0.77 -13.68 2.73
C LEU A 10 0.61 -13.57 3.40
N GLU A 11 1.69 -13.62 2.62
CA GLU A 11 3.06 -13.42 3.13
C GLU A 11 3.22 -12.04 3.76
N TYR A 12 2.75 -10.98 3.11
CA TYR A 12 2.75 -9.62 3.64
C TYR A 12 2.06 -9.53 5.03
N GLN A 13 0.91 -10.20 5.19
CA GLN A 13 0.16 -10.17 6.44
C GLN A 13 0.90 -10.79 7.62
N THR A 14 1.81 -11.75 7.37
CA THR A 14 2.61 -12.37 8.43
C THR A 14 3.99 -11.73 8.57
N ALA A 15 4.62 -11.35 7.45
CA ALA A 15 5.95 -10.75 7.42
C ALA A 15 6.01 -9.38 8.08
N VAL A 16 4.98 -8.53 7.91
CA VAL A 16 5.00 -7.17 8.49
C VAL A 16 4.96 -7.20 10.02
N PRO A 17 4.01 -7.88 10.69
CA PRO A 17 4.04 -8.01 12.15
C PRO A 17 5.31 -8.72 12.65
N TRP A 18 5.80 -9.72 11.92
CA TRP A 18 7.03 -10.41 12.29
C TRP A 18 8.26 -9.49 12.25
N GLY A 19 8.31 -8.56 11.30
CA GLY A 19 9.30 -7.48 11.23
C GLY A 19 9.07 -6.32 12.21
N GLY A 20 8.08 -6.42 13.11
CA GLY A 20 7.73 -5.35 14.07
C GLY A 20 6.94 -4.19 13.48
N GLY A 21 6.44 -4.31 12.25
CA GLY A 21 5.60 -3.32 11.59
C GLY A 21 4.11 -3.48 11.93
N VAL A 22 3.33 -2.46 11.56
CA VAL A 22 1.86 -2.46 11.67
C VAL A 22 1.25 -2.51 10.27
N LEU A 23 0.24 -3.35 10.08
CA LEU A 23 -0.46 -3.49 8.81
C LEU A 23 -1.45 -2.33 8.59
N ASN A 24 -1.37 -1.70 7.42
CA ASN A 24 -2.42 -0.85 6.87
C ASN A 24 -2.83 -1.38 5.48
N PRO A 25 -3.80 -2.29 5.38
CA PRO A 25 -4.27 -2.82 4.09
C PRO A 25 -5.13 -1.79 3.36
N CYS A 26 -4.89 -1.56 2.07
CA CYS A 26 -5.67 -0.64 1.26
C CYS A 26 -6.78 -1.40 0.52
N ASN A 27 -8.01 -0.88 0.54
CA ASN A 27 -9.11 -1.45 -0.22
C ASN A 27 -9.01 -1.02 -1.69
N ILE A 28 -8.92 -1.99 -2.60
CA ILE A 28 -8.81 -1.74 -4.05
C ILE A 28 -10.05 -1.06 -4.66
N ARG A 29 -11.16 -0.96 -3.92
CA ARG A 29 -12.38 -0.26 -4.34
C ARG A 29 -12.34 1.24 -4.05
N TRP A 30 -11.39 1.69 -3.24
CA TRP A 30 -11.21 3.11 -2.93
C TRP A 30 -10.65 3.87 -4.14
N SER A 31 -11.06 5.13 -4.25
CA SER A 31 -10.43 6.08 -5.16
C SER A 31 -8.98 6.38 -4.75
N ALA A 32 -8.18 6.91 -5.67
CA ALA A 32 -6.81 7.32 -5.37
C ALA A 32 -6.73 8.36 -4.23
N ALA A 33 -7.71 9.26 -4.15
CA ALA A 33 -7.78 10.28 -3.11
C ALA A 33 -8.04 9.67 -1.72
N GLU A 34 -8.94 8.68 -1.64
CA GLU A 34 -9.22 7.96 -0.39
C GLU A 34 -8.01 7.12 0.06
N ILE A 35 -7.31 6.49 -0.87
CA ILE A 35 -6.06 5.77 -0.57
C ILE A 35 -5.01 6.74 -0.02
N LEU A 36 -4.78 7.88 -0.69
CA LEU A 36 -3.82 8.89 -0.21
C LEU A 36 -4.17 9.36 1.20
N TYR A 37 -5.45 9.72 1.41
CA TYR A 37 -5.94 10.17 2.71
C TYR A 37 -5.66 9.14 3.80
N SER A 38 -5.97 7.86 3.57
CA SER A 38 -5.72 6.79 4.54
C SER A 38 -4.23 6.61 4.86
N LEU A 39 -3.36 6.76 3.87
CA LEU A 39 -1.92 6.62 4.05
C LEU A 39 -1.34 7.80 4.84
N ASP A 40 -1.75 9.03 4.52
CA ASP A 40 -1.30 10.24 5.21
C ASP A 40 -1.83 10.30 6.66
N ASP A 41 -3.11 9.99 6.88
CA ASP A 41 -3.73 10.01 8.21
C ASP A 41 -3.13 8.96 9.16
N SER A 42 -2.86 7.76 8.65
CA SER A 42 -2.22 6.70 9.43
C SER A 42 -0.71 6.89 9.63
N GLY A 43 -0.09 7.88 8.96
CA GLY A 43 1.36 8.06 8.96
C GLY A 43 2.13 6.88 8.37
N SER A 44 1.51 6.16 7.42
CA SER A 44 2.13 4.98 6.80
C SER A 44 3.46 5.36 6.14
N ALA A 45 4.53 4.61 6.44
CA ALA A 45 5.88 4.93 5.97
C ALA A 45 6.31 4.14 4.71
N LEU A 46 5.67 2.99 4.45
CA LEU A 46 5.91 2.15 3.28
C LEU A 46 4.58 1.71 2.65
N LEU A 47 4.47 1.79 1.33
CA LEU A 47 3.39 1.17 0.56
C LEU A 47 3.98 0.13 -0.40
N LEU A 48 3.56 -1.13 -0.22
CA LEU A 48 3.79 -2.20 -1.19
C LEU A 48 2.67 -2.17 -2.22
N VAL A 49 3.05 -2.20 -3.50
CA VAL A 49 2.13 -2.04 -4.64
C VAL A 49 2.35 -3.18 -5.61
N ASP A 50 1.27 -3.86 -5.98
CA ASP A 50 1.27 -4.85 -7.07
C ASP A 50 1.31 -4.15 -8.42
N GLU A 51 1.99 -4.74 -9.41
CA GLU A 51 2.15 -4.19 -10.76
C GLU A 51 0.79 -3.80 -11.39
N THR A 52 -0.28 -4.52 -11.07
CA THR A 52 -1.66 -4.22 -11.50
C THR A 52 -2.08 -2.79 -11.16
N PHE A 53 -1.61 -2.26 -10.03
CA PHE A 53 -1.97 -0.93 -9.52
C PHE A 53 -0.88 0.12 -9.70
N ARG A 54 0.24 -0.21 -10.35
CA ARG A 54 1.35 0.72 -10.58
C ARG A 54 0.91 2.04 -11.21
N SER A 55 0.06 1.96 -12.24
CA SER A 55 -0.47 3.14 -12.93
C SER A 55 -1.32 4.07 -12.04
N LEU A 56 -1.87 3.56 -10.93
CA LEU A 56 -2.60 4.37 -9.95
C LEU A 56 -1.63 5.23 -9.13
N VAL A 57 -0.49 4.66 -8.74
CA VAL A 57 0.53 5.25 -7.85
C VAL A 57 1.47 6.18 -8.60
N ASP A 58 1.73 5.91 -9.87
CA ASP A 58 2.51 6.80 -10.73
C ASP A 58 1.78 8.10 -11.10
N ARG A 59 0.51 8.27 -10.66
CA ARG A 59 -0.23 9.51 -10.91
C ARG A 59 0.38 10.68 -10.12
N PRO A 60 0.57 11.85 -10.76
CA PRO A 60 0.95 13.06 -10.05
C PRO A 60 -0.07 13.35 -8.94
N GLY A 61 0.36 13.30 -7.68
CA GLY A 61 -0.50 13.52 -6.50
C GLY A 61 -0.69 12.31 -5.58
N LEU A 62 -0.41 11.07 -6.01
CA LEU A 62 -0.34 9.90 -5.11
C LEU A 62 1.10 9.62 -4.67
N GLN A 63 1.87 10.68 -4.44
CA GLN A 63 3.20 10.58 -3.83
C GLN A 63 3.11 11.13 -2.41
N SER A 64 2.73 10.26 -1.47
CA SER A 64 2.83 10.58 -0.05
C SER A 64 4.30 10.61 0.37
N ARG A 65 4.58 11.10 1.59
CA ARG A 65 5.94 11.07 2.19
C ARG A 65 6.45 9.64 2.43
N THR A 66 5.61 8.65 2.18
CA THR A 66 5.81 7.21 2.23
C THR A 66 6.66 6.74 1.05
N GLY A 67 7.75 6.01 1.30
CA GLY A 67 8.51 5.37 0.22
C GLY A 67 7.69 4.23 -0.39
N ALA A 68 7.17 4.38 -1.61
CA ALA A 68 6.59 3.27 -2.34
C ALA A 68 7.71 2.35 -2.85
N ARG A 69 7.64 1.06 -2.53
CA ARG A 69 8.56 0.05 -3.08
C ARG A 69 7.75 -0.94 -3.91
N HIS A 70 8.14 -1.08 -5.17
CA HIS A 70 7.62 -2.11 -6.06
C HIS A 70 8.16 -3.48 -5.62
N ALA A 71 7.30 -4.50 -5.59
CA ALA A 71 7.62 -5.88 -5.21
C ALA A 71 7.10 -6.87 -6.25
#